data_AF-A0A0W7TT62-F1
#
_entry.id   AF-A0A0W7TT62-F1
#
_cell.length_a   1.000
_cell.length_b   1.000
_cell.length_c   1.000
_cell.angle_alpha   90.00
_cell.angle_beta   90.00
_cell.angle_gamma   90.00
#
_symmetry.space_group_name_H-M   'P 1'
#
loop_
_entity.id
_entity.type
_entity.pdbx_description
1 polymer ?
#
loop_
_entity_poly.entity_id
_entity_poly.type
_entity_poly.pdbx_seq_one_letter_code
_entity_poly.pdbx_strand_id
1 'polypeptide(L)'
;MAQIGTPRAFDAGRAVRGAQLMLWGYFEKLVVADNLAPYVSAGLDAPDLVMGLSVFLASVLYAVQLYADFAGYSHIAIGCMQLLGFDVPENFRAPYFSTSVKEFWNRWHISLSSWLRDYVYIPLGGSRCSTARCCVNLLITFLVSGLWHGTGLQFAVWGLLHGAYLAVGRLTAPARARLWRASHIPEQSAPARGLKMLVTFVLVWFGWVFFRAPTLSGALHLFARMPDSFSLTPPALKNALAMLGFNSGMLVRVGFACALLCAVDFAARRTGFSAWLAGRRKWFQAALCYVLVLAILFLAPIGASPTPIYFQF
;
A
#
# COMPACT_ATOMS: atom_id res chain seq x y z
N MET A 1 9.30 -9.48 24.18
CA MET A 1 9.22 -9.10 25.62
C MET A 1 10.53 -8.56 26.20
N ALA A 2 11.71 -8.79 25.60
CA ALA A 2 13.01 -8.31 26.13
C ALA A 2 13.15 -6.78 26.30
N GLN A 3 12.26 -5.97 25.72
CA GLN A 3 12.33 -4.51 25.72
C GLN A 3 11.58 -3.81 26.88
N ILE A 4 10.71 -4.52 27.61
CA ILE A 4 9.81 -3.90 28.62
C ILE A 4 10.42 -3.94 30.03
N GLY A 5 11.30 -4.91 30.32
CA GLY A 5 11.86 -5.12 31.66
C GLY A 5 13.08 -4.27 32.03
N THR A 6 13.59 -3.44 31.11
CA THR A 6 14.80 -2.64 31.32
C THR A 6 14.48 -1.15 31.26
N PRO A 7 14.77 -0.36 32.33
CA PRO A 7 14.64 1.09 32.30
C PRO A 7 15.52 1.68 31.19
N ARG A 8 15.01 2.70 30.49
CA ARG A 8 15.71 3.32 29.36
C ARG A 8 15.96 4.79 29.63
N ALA A 9 17.20 5.22 29.41
CA ALA A 9 17.54 6.63 29.37
C ALA A 9 16.94 7.28 28.11
N PHE A 10 16.57 8.55 28.22
CA PHE A 10 16.11 9.34 27.10
C PHE A 10 17.26 9.57 26.09
N ASP A 11 17.01 9.28 24.82
CA ASP A 11 17.94 9.53 23.72
C ASP A 11 17.33 10.60 22.78
N ALA A 12 17.92 11.80 22.81
CA ALA A 12 17.45 12.93 22.01
C ALA A 12 17.53 12.65 20.50
N GLY A 13 18.54 11.92 20.03
CA GLY A 13 18.70 11.56 18.62
C GLY A 13 17.61 10.59 18.17
N ARG A 14 17.25 9.62 19.02
CA ARG A 14 16.11 8.73 18.79
C ARG A 14 14.80 9.50 18.82
N ALA A 15 14.63 10.42 19.76
CA ALA A 15 13.42 11.24 19.85
C ALA A 15 13.19 12.08 18.58
N VAL A 16 14.24 12.70 18.05
CA VAL A 16 14.16 13.46 16.78
C VAL A 16 13.76 12.55 15.61
N ARG A 17 14.36 11.35 15.49
CA ARG A 17 13.98 10.39 14.43
C ARG A 17 12.54 9.90 14.58
N GLY A 18 12.09 9.65 15.81
CA GLY A 18 10.71 9.31 16.12
C GLY A 18 9.75 10.40 15.69
N ALA A 19 10.03 11.66 16.06
CA ALA A 19 9.22 12.81 15.67
C ALA A 19 9.19 13.04 14.15
N GLN A 20 10.32 12.88 13.44
CA GLN A 20 10.38 12.94 11.98
C GLN A 20 9.51 11.85 11.34
N LEU A 21 9.52 10.63 11.88
CA LEU A 21 8.70 9.53 11.39
C LEU A 21 7.21 9.77 11.68
N MET A 22 6.86 10.32 12.84
CA MET A 22 5.48 10.72 13.14
C MET A 22 4.99 11.78 12.15
N LEU A 23 5.81 12.80 11.88
CA LEU A 23 5.47 13.86 10.93
C LEU A 23 5.23 13.31 9.51
N TRP A 24 6.03 12.34 9.08
CA TRP A 24 5.80 11.61 7.84
C TRP A 24 4.48 10.84 7.87
N GLY A 25 4.20 10.12 8.97
CA GLY A 25 2.95 9.38 9.10
C GLY A 25 1.70 10.27 9.16
N TYR A 26 1.79 11.45 9.77
CA TYR A 26 0.73 12.46 9.73
C TYR A 26 0.49 13.00 8.33
N PHE A 27 1.55 13.21 7.55
CA PHE A 27 1.42 13.57 6.14
C PHE A 27 0.70 12.48 5.33
N GLU A 28 1.14 11.22 5.45
CA GLU A 28 0.49 10.09 4.76
C GLU A 28 -0.99 9.98 5.13
N LYS A 29 -1.32 10.04 6.43
CA LYS A 29 -2.71 9.92 6.91
C LYS A 29 -3.56 11.15 6.55
N LEU A 30 -3.16 12.33 6.99
CA LEU A 30 -4.00 13.53 6.93
C LEU A 30 -3.96 14.22 5.57
N VAL A 31 -2.82 14.20 4.89
CA VAL A 31 -2.64 14.93 3.62
C VAL A 31 -2.92 14.03 2.42
N VAL A 32 -2.57 12.74 2.48
CA VAL A 32 -2.83 11.82 1.37
C VAL A 32 -4.13 11.05 1.58
N ALA A 33 -4.23 10.20 2.61
CA ALA A 33 -5.35 9.27 2.75
C ALA A 33 -6.70 9.98 3.00
N ASP A 34 -6.76 10.90 3.95
CA ASP A 34 -8.01 11.60 4.30
C ASP A 34 -8.51 12.50 3.16
N ASN A 35 -7.61 13.08 2.36
CA ASN A 35 -8.00 13.82 1.15
C ASN A 35 -8.48 12.89 0.03
N LEU A 36 -7.98 11.66 -0.08
CA LEU A 36 -8.43 10.71 -1.09
C LEU A 36 -9.79 10.08 -0.76
N ALA A 37 -10.11 9.95 0.52
CA ALA A 37 -11.31 9.29 1.01
C ALA A 37 -12.63 9.70 0.33
N PRO A 38 -12.98 11.00 0.20
CA PRO A 38 -14.26 11.38 -0.42
C PRO A 38 -14.37 10.94 -1.88
N TYR A 39 -13.28 11.02 -2.65
CA TYR A 39 -13.27 10.63 -4.07
C TYR A 39 -13.36 9.11 -4.25
N VAL A 40 -12.72 8.37 -3.35
CA VAL A 40 -12.82 6.91 -3.33
C VAL A 40 -14.25 6.48 -2.99
N SER A 41 -14.85 7.05 -1.96
CA SER A 41 -16.23 6.77 -1.59
C SER A 41 -17.22 7.14 -2.69
N ALA A 42 -17.06 8.30 -3.34
CA ALA A 42 -17.92 8.72 -4.44
C ALA A 42 -17.96 7.70 -5.60
N GLY A 43 -16.83 7.06 -5.90
CA GLY A 43 -16.76 6.08 -6.99
C GLY A 43 -17.09 4.64 -6.60
N LEU A 44 -16.86 4.24 -5.34
CA LEU A 44 -16.95 2.84 -4.91
C LEU A 44 -18.18 2.52 -4.04
N ASP A 45 -18.77 3.50 -3.36
CA ASP A 45 -19.97 3.27 -2.53
C ASP A 45 -21.27 3.34 -3.34
N ALA A 46 -21.27 4.08 -4.46
CA ALA A 46 -22.40 4.19 -5.38
C ALA A 46 -21.96 4.08 -6.86
N PRO A 47 -21.40 2.92 -7.28
CA PRO A 47 -20.81 2.76 -8.61
C PRO A 47 -21.81 2.85 -9.78
N ASP A 48 -23.11 2.82 -9.49
CA ASP A 48 -24.18 2.99 -10.47
C ASP A 48 -24.49 4.47 -10.76
N LEU A 49 -24.05 5.39 -9.91
CA LEU A 49 -24.23 6.84 -10.08
C LEU A 49 -23.09 7.49 -10.88
N VAL A 50 -22.04 6.72 -11.20
CA VAL A 50 -20.86 7.20 -11.92
C VAL A 50 -20.55 6.35 -13.15
N MET A 51 -19.83 6.92 -14.12
CA MET A 51 -19.34 6.17 -15.28
C MET A 51 -18.23 5.17 -14.91
N GLY A 52 -18.03 4.15 -15.75
CA GLY A 52 -17.05 3.09 -15.48
C GLY A 52 -15.62 3.58 -15.27
N LEU A 53 -15.20 4.61 -16.01
CA LEU A 53 -13.89 5.25 -15.79
C LEU A 53 -13.76 5.84 -14.37
N SER A 54 -14.84 6.41 -13.81
CA SER A 54 -14.84 6.93 -12.44
C SER A 54 -14.63 5.82 -11.42
N VAL A 55 -15.32 4.68 -11.58
CA VAL A 55 -15.15 3.49 -10.72
C VAL A 55 -13.71 2.99 -10.79
N PHE A 56 -13.16 2.90 -12.01
CA PHE A 56 -11.78 2.50 -12.23
C PHE A 56 -10.79 3.45 -11.51
N LEU A 57 -10.92 4.76 -11.73
CA LEU A 57 -10.06 5.75 -11.09
C LEU A 57 -10.18 5.71 -9.56
N ALA A 58 -11.40 5.66 -9.02
CA ALA A 58 -11.63 5.56 -7.58
C ALA A 58 -11.00 4.30 -6.96
N SER A 59 -11.03 3.16 -7.66
CA SER A 59 -10.37 1.93 -7.19
C SER A 59 -8.84 2.02 -7.20
N VAL A 60 -8.24 2.76 -8.14
CA VAL A 60 -6.80 3.04 -8.16
C VAL A 60 -6.42 4.00 -7.03
N LEU A 61 -7.23 5.04 -6.82
CA LEU A 61 -7.07 5.97 -5.69
C LEU A 61 -7.21 5.23 -4.35
N TYR A 62 -8.09 4.23 -4.25
CA TYR A 62 -8.22 3.40 -3.06
C TYR A 62 -6.92 2.67 -2.71
N ALA A 63 -6.17 2.16 -3.69
CA ALA A 63 -4.87 1.55 -3.40
C ALA A 63 -3.91 2.55 -2.72
N VAL A 64 -3.84 3.78 -3.23
CA VAL A 64 -3.01 4.84 -2.63
C VAL A 64 -3.54 5.24 -1.25
N GLN A 65 -4.85 5.39 -1.10
CA GLN A 65 -5.51 5.70 0.17
C GLN A 65 -5.21 4.63 1.22
N LEU A 66 -5.43 3.35 0.89
CA LEU A 66 -5.20 2.21 1.77
C LEU A 66 -3.75 2.15 2.24
N TYR A 67 -2.80 2.37 1.32
CA TYR A 67 -1.40 2.43 1.66
C TYR A 67 -1.09 3.58 2.63
N ALA A 68 -1.48 4.80 2.27
CA ALA A 68 -1.13 5.99 3.06
C ALA A 68 -1.83 6.02 4.43
N ASP A 69 -3.06 5.50 4.52
CA ASP A 69 -3.79 5.37 5.78
C ASP A 69 -3.04 4.43 6.74
N PHE A 70 -2.67 3.25 6.23
CA PHE A 70 -2.12 2.20 7.06
C PHE A 70 -0.63 2.40 7.38
N ALA A 71 0.13 2.88 6.39
CA ALA A 71 1.52 3.31 6.59
C ALA A 71 1.58 4.51 7.54
N GLY A 72 0.70 5.50 7.37
CA GLY A 72 0.63 6.68 8.20
C GLY A 72 0.41 6.35 9.67
N TYR A 73 -0.62 5.54 9.96
CA TYR A 73 -0.87 5.04 11.31
C TYR A 73 0.32 4.26 11.88
N SER A 74 0.90 3.36 11.09
CA SER A 74 2.06 2.55 11.53
C SER A 74 3.28 3.42 11.83
N HIS A 75 3.58 4.42 11.01
CA HIS A 75 4.70 5.33 11.20
C HIS A 75 4.51 6.21 12.43
N ILE A 76 3.30 6.72 12.68
CA ILE A 76 2.98 7.46 13.92
C ILE A 76 3.21 6.55 15.13
N ALA A 77 2.67 5.34 15.13
CA ALA A 77 2.83 4.40 16.23
C ALA A 77 4.31 4.04 16.48
N ILE A 78 5.07 3.71 15.44
CA ILE A 78 6.51 3.41 15.55
C ILE A 78 7.29 4.63 16.04
N GLY A 79 6.95 5.84 15.61
CA GLY A 79 7.57 7.07 16.07
C GLY A 79 7.33 7.35 17.55
N CYS A 80 6.10 7.12 18.04
CA CYS A 80 5.78 7.15 19.47
C CYS A 80 6.61 6.12 20.26
N MET A 81 6.75 4.90 19.73
CA MET A 81 7.55 3.87 20.35
C MET A 81 9.04 4.25 20.42
N GLN A 82 9.59 4.92 19.39
CA GLN A 82 10.94 5.45 19.42
C GLN A 82 11.12 6.54 20.49
N LEU A 83 10.15 7.44 20.68
CA LEU A 83 10.19 8.44 21.75
C LEU A 83 10.24 7.80 23.14
N LEU A 84 9.55 6.67 23.31
CA LEU A 84 9.55 5.86 24.53
C LEU A 84 10.76 4.91 24.64
N GLY A 85 11.70 4.97 23.68
CA GLY A 85 12.92 4.18 23.68
C GLY A 85 12.79 2.75 23.15
N PHE A 86 11.66 2.39 22.54
CA PHE A 86 11.43 1.08 21.94
C PHE A 86 11.84 1.03 20.47
N ASP A 87 12.49 -0.07 20.09
CA ASP A 87 12.83 -0.38 18.70
C ASP A 87 11.75 -1.32 18.15
N VAL A 88 10.92 -0.78 17.26
CA VAL A 88 9.84 -1.51 16.58
C VAL A 88 10.16 -1.56 15.10
N PRO A 89 10.05 -2.73 14.44
CA PRO A 89 10.34 -2.85 13.02
C PRO A 89 9.36 -2.03 12.18
N GLU A 90 9.84 -1.56 11.02
CA GLU A 90 9.03 -0.91 10.00
C GLU A 90 7.93 -1.84 9.50
N ASN A 91 6.74 -1.31 9.23
CA ASN A 91 5.64 -2.10 8.71
C ASN A 91 5.47 -1.95 7.19
N PHE A 92 5.97 -0.86 6.60
CA PHE A 92 5.85 -0.57 5.17
C PHE A 92 7.17 -0.06 4.57
N ARG A 93 7.46 -0.46 3.32
CA ARG A 93 8.66 -0.01 2.60
C ARG A 93 8.43 0.14 1.10
N ALA A 94 7.80 1.24 0.69
CA ALA A 94 7.54 1.60 -0.71
C ALA A 94 7.00 0.39 -1.51
N PRO A 95 5.91 -0.27 -1.06
CA PRO A 95 5.49 -1.58 -1.55
C PRO A 95 5.05 -1.56 -3.01
N TYR A 96 4.50 -0.46 -3.52
CA TYR A 96 4.12 -0.33 -4.93
C TYR A 96 5.30 -0.20 -5.90
N PHE A 97 6.54 -0.10 -5.39
CA PHE A 97 7.75 -0.21 -6.20
C PHE A 97 8.26 -1.65 -6.36
N SER A 98 7.49 -2.64 -5.91
CA SER A 98 7.86 -4.07 -5.99
C SER A 98 7.78 -4.61 -7.40
N THR A 99 8.74 -5.45 -7.78
CA THR A 99 8.82 -6.11 -9.09
C THR A 99 8.23 -7.52 -9.10
N SER A 100 7.69 -7.98 -7.97
CA SER A 100 6.96 -9.23 -7.85
C SER A 100 6.01 -9.18 -6.65
N VAL A 101 4.97 -10.02 -6.65
CA VAL A 101 4.04 -10.15 -5.52
C VAL A 101 4.75 -10.66 -4.25
N LYS A 102 5.80 -11.48 -4.40
CA LYS A 102 6.65 -11.89 -3.27
C LYS A 102 7.38 -10.69 -2.64
N GLU A 103 7.96 -9.83 -3.48
CA GLU A 103 8.62 -8.61 -3.01
C GLU A 103 7.61 -7.65 -2.36
N PHE A 104 6.40 -7.55 -2.92
CA PHE A 104 5.31 -6.76 -2.35
C PHE A 104 5.01 -7.15 -0.90
N TRP A 105 4.79 -8.43 -0.62
CA TRP A 105 4.50 -8.92 0.74
C TRP A 105 5.68 -8.83 1.72
N ASN A 106 6.91 -8.66 1.22
CA ASN A 106 8.07 -8.35 2.06
C ASN A 106 8.20 -6.84 2.38
N ARG A 107 7.37 -6.00 1.77
CA ARG A 107 7.36 -4.54 1.92
C ARG A 107 6.01 -4.00 2.41
N TRP A 108 4.96 -4.82 2.42
CA TRP A 108 3.62 -4.49 2.86
C TRP A 108 3.31 -5.23 4.16
N HIS A 109 2.85 -4.49 5.16
CA HIS A 109 2.42 -5.00 6.46
C HIS A 109 3.40 -6.06 7.03
N ILE A 110 4.69 -5.68 7.05
CA ILE A 110 5.84 -6.57 7.29
C ILE A 110 5.72 -7.36 8.59
N SER A 111 5.14 -6.75 9.63
CA SER A 111 4.92 -7.43 10.92
C SER A 111 3.94 -8.60 10.79
N LEU A 112 2.76 -8.39 10.20
CA LEU A 112 1.77 -9.45 9.93
C LEU A 112 2.31 -10.49 8.94
N SER A 113 2.92 -10.03 7.84
CA SER A 113 3.52 -10.92 6.83
C SER A 113 4.58 -11.83 7.44
N SER A 114 5.38 -11.32 8.38
CA SER A 114 6.35 -12.11 9.14
C SER A 114 5.68 -13.07 10.12
N TRP A 115 4.63 -12.62 10.83
CA TRP A 115 3.87 -13.49 11.72
C TRP A 115 3.22 -14.66 10.98
N LEU A 116 2.54 -14.41 9.86
CA LEU A 116 1.95 -15.45 9.02
C LEU A 116 3.01 -16.40 8.48
N ARG A 117 4.18 -15.88 8.08
CA ARG A 117 5.29 -16.71 7.63
C ARG A 117 5.76 -17.64 8.76
N ASP A 118 6.01 -17.09 9.94
CA ASP A 118 6.70 -17.80 11.02
C ASP A 118 5.76 -18.74 11.80
N TYR A 119 4.46 -18.40 11.89
CA TYR A 119 3.48 -19.15 12.68
C TYR A 119 2.45 -19.93 11.86
N VAL A 120 2.35 -19.71 10.55
CA VAL A 120 1.44 -20.48 9.67
C VAL A 120 2.23 -21.19 8.57
N TYR A 121 2.96 -20.45 7.74
CA TYR A 121 3.61 -21.01 6.55
C TYR A 121 4.76 -21.98 6.88
N ILE A 122 5.67 -21.60 7.79
CA ILE A 122 6.81 -22.44 8.19
C ILE A 122 6.35 -23.73 8.88
N PRO A 123 5.42 -23.70 9.86
CA PRO A 123 4.87 -24.91 10.48
C PRO A 123 4.22 -25.89 9.49
N LEU A 124 3.63 -25.41 8.39
CA LEU A 124 3.09 -26.25 7.32
C LEU A 124 4.16 -26.93 6.42
N GLY A 125 5.44 -26.68 6.68
CA GLY A 125 6.60 -27.20 5.92
C GLY A 125 7.32 -26.13 5.09
N GLY A 126 6.80 -24.90 5.08
CA GLY A 126 7.41 -23.75 4.41
C GLY A 126 7.85 -24.04 2.97
N SER A 127 9.05 -23.60 2.63
CA SER A 127 9.67 -23.84 1.30
C SER A 127 10.52 -25.11 1.21
N ARG A 128 10.56 -25.94 2.27
CA ARG A 128 11.36 -27.19 2.32
C ARG A 128 10.60 -28.41 1.79
N CYS A 129 9.32 -28.26 1.47
CA CYS A 129 8.47 -29.30 0.91
C CYS A 129 8.46 -29.29 -0.63
N SER A 130 7.79 -30.27 -1.24
CA SER A 130 7.60 -30.33 -2.70
C SER A 130 6.94 -29.06 -3.24
N THR A 131 7.17 -28.74 -4.52
CA THR A 131 6.59 -27.53 -5.13
C THR A 131 5.07 -27.47 -5.01
N ALA A 132 4.38 -28.61 -5.18
CA ALA A 132 2.94 -28.70 -5.02
C ALA A 132 2.51 -28.39 -3.56
N ARG A 133 3.16 -29.01 -2.57
CA ARG A 133 2.87 -28.76 -1.15
C ARG A 133 3.15 -27.31 -0.78
N CYS A 134 4.21 -26.72 -1.31
CA CYS A 134 4.50 -25.30 -1.08
C CYS A 134 3.40 -24.40 -1.62
N CYS A 135 2.81 -24.71 -2.79
CA CYS A 135 1.71 -23.92 -3.36
C CYS A 135 0.47 -24.02 -2.48
N VAL A 136 0.14 -25.23 -1.99
CA VAL A 136 -0.96 -25.42 -1.03
C VAL A 136 -0.72 -24.64 0.26
N ASN A 137 0.50 -24.69 0.81
CA ASN A 137 0.85 -23.94 2.01
C ASN A 137 0.69 -22.42 1.82
N LEU A 138 1.04 -21.88 0.64
CA LEU A 138 0.84 -20.47 0.31
C LEU A 138 -0.65 -20.11 0.27
N LEU A 139 -1.47 -20.95 -0.38
CA LEU A 139 -2.93 -20.76 -0.43
C LEU A 139 -3.55 -20.79 0.98
N ILE A 140 -3.18 -21.76 1.82
CA ILE A 140 -3.67 -21.85 3.20
C ILE A 140 -3.24 -20.62 4.00
N THR A 141 -1.96 -20.23 3.92
CA THR A 141 -1.43 -19.08 4.68
C THR A 141 -2.18 -17.79 4.34
N PHE A 142 -2.42 -17.55 3.05
CA PHE A 142 -3.15 -16.35 2.63
C PHE A 142 -4.66 -16.44 2.81
N LEU A 143 -5.26 -17.64 2.78
CA LEU A 143 -6.65 -17.82 3.19
C LEU A 143 -6.83 -17.45 4.67
N VAL A 144 -5.94 -17.93 5.54
CA VAL A 144 -5.91 -17.54 6.96
C VAL A 144 -5.72 -16.03 7.11
N SER A 145 -4.83 -15.43 6.30
CA SER A 145 -4.67 -13.97 6.28
C SER A 145 -5.96 -13.24 5.89
N GLY A 146 -6.69 -13.73 4.88
CA GLY A 146 -7.96 -13.14 4.47
C GLY A 146 -9.01 -13.24 5.57
N LEU A 147 -9.20 -14.43 6.12
CA LEU A 147 -10.16 -14.67 7.21
C LEU A 147 -9.84 -13.89 8.49
N TRP A 148 -8.56 -13.56 8.72
CA TRP A 148 -8.15 -12.68 9.82
C TRP A 148 -8.64 -11.24 9.65
N HIS A 149 -8.80 -10.76 8.41
CA HIS A 149 -9.31 -9.42 8.13
C HIS A 149 -10.84 -9.31 8.24
N GLY A 150 -11.57 -10.41 8.08
CA GLY A 150 -13.02 -10.43 8.23
C GLY A 150 -13.63 -11.75 7.77
N THR A 151 -14.89 -12.00 8.15
CA THR A 151 -15.60 -13.26 7.88
C THR A 151 -16.27 -13.30 6.50
N GLY A 152 -16.34 -12.18 5.78
CA GLY A 152 -16.93 -12.09 4.46
C GLY A 152 -16.16 -12.86 3.38
N LEU A 153 -16.88 -13.45 2.41
CA LEU A 153 -16.29 -14.23 1.31
C LEU A 153 -15.30 -13.41 0.45
N GLN A 154 -15.49 -12.09 0.36
CA GLN A 154 -14.57 -11.21 -0.34
C GLN A 154 -13.15 -11.24 0.23
N PHE A 155 -13.00 -11.41 1.56
CA PHE A 155 -11.69 -11.52 2.19
C PHE A 155 -11.04 -12.88 1.95
N ALA A 156 -11.84 -13.96 1.94
CA ALA A 156 -11.37 -15.29 1.57
C ALA A 156 -10.87 -15.31 0.12
N VAL A 157 -11.62 -14.70 -0.81
CA VAL A 157 -11.23 -14.55 -2.22
C VAL A 157 -9.98 -13.70 -2.35
N TRP A 158 -9.91 -12.56 -1.66
CA TRP A 158 -8.70 -11.72 -1.61
C TRP A 158 -7.47 -12.50 -1.16
N GLY A 159 -7.59 -13.28 -0.07
CA GLY A 159 -6.52 -14.13 0.45
C GLY A 159 -6.09 -15.17 -0.58
N LEU A 160 -7.03 -15.99 -1.06
CA LEU A 160 -6.75 -17.03 -2.06
C LEU A 160 -6.12 -16.47 -3.33
N LEU A 161 -6.55 -15.29 -3.77
CA LEU A 161 -5.99 -14.60 -4.93
C LEU A 161 -4.50 -14.28 -4.73
N HIS A 162 -4.12 -13.70 -3.58
CA HIS A 162 -2.71 -13.43 -3.27
C HIS A 162 -1.88 -14.71 -3.09
N GLY A 163 -2.46 -15.74 -2.47
CA GLY A 163 -1.85 -17.07 -2.38
C GLY A 163 -1.59 -17.67 -3.77
N ALA A 164 -2.56 -17.55 -4.67
CA ALA A 164 -2.46 -18.01 -6.06
C ALA A 164 -1.39 -17.24 -6.82
N TYR A 165 -1.30 -15.91 -6.66
CA TYR A 165 -0.24 -15.12 -7.29
C TYR A 165 1.16 -15.58 -6.90
N LEU A 166 1.37 -15.92 -5.62
CA LEU A 166 2.65 -16.45 -5.15
C LEU A 166 2.92 -17.87 -5.67
N ALA A 167 1.90 -18.73 -5.70
CA ALA A 167 2.00 -20.09 -6.24
C ALA A 167 2.32 -20.08 -7.74
N VAL A 168 1.55 -19.35 -8.55
CA VAL A 168 1.79 -19.16 -9.99
C VAL A 168 3.15 -18.50 -10.21
N GLY A 169 3.49 -17.50 -9.39
CA GLY A 169 4.80 -16.83 -9.41
C GLY A 169 5.96 -17.80 -9.20
N ARG A 170 5.79 -18.84 -8.37
CA ARG A 170 6.76 -19.90 -8.14
C ARG A 170 6.80 -20.89 -9.32
N LEU A 171 5.64 -21.41 -9.74
CA LEU A 171 5.51 -22.42 -10.80
C LEU A 171 6.03 -21.93 -12.15
N THR A 172 5.73 -20.66 -12.50
CA THR A 172 6.12 -20.09 -13.79
C THR A 172 7.53 -19.49 -13.78
N ALA A 173 8.26 -19.52 -12.66
CA ALA A 173 9.59 -18.91 -12.57
C ALA A 173 10.60 -19.44 -13.61
N PRO A 174 10.71 -20.76 -13.87
CA PRO A 174 11.63 -21.28 -14.89
C PRO A 174 11.24 -20.83 -16.31
N ALA A 175 9.95 -20.85 -16.63
CA ALA A 175 9.44 -20.43 -17.94
C ALA A 175 9.66 -18.93 -18.17
N ARG A 176 9.37 -18.08 -17.18
CA ARG A 176 9.66 -16.64 -17.25
C ARG A 176 11.15 -16.36 -17.43
N ALA A 177 12.02 -17.09 -16.72
CA ALA A 177 13.46 -16.94 -16.86
C ALA A 177 13.95 -17.33 -18.27
N ARG A 178 13.31 -18.30 -18.92
CA ARG A 178 13.59 -18.66 -20.33
C ARG A 178 13.10 -17.58 -21.29
N LEU A 179 11.88 -17.06 -21.08
CA LEU A 179 11.32 -16.00 -21.90
C LEU A 179 12.15 -14.71 -21.84
N TRP A 180 12.60 -14.30 -20.65
CA TRP A 180 13.47 -13.14 -20.50
C TRP A 180 14.79 -13.32 -21.23
N ARG A 181 15.43 -14.49 -21.11
CA ARG A 181 16.65 -14.81 -21.88
C ARG A 181 16.41 -14.75 -23.39
N ALA A 182 15.28 -15.26 -23.87
CA ALA A 182 14.92 -15.23 -25.29
C ALA A 182 14.60 -13.81 -25.82
N SER A 183 14.08 -12.93 -24.95
CA SER A 183 13.72 -11.56 -25.34
C SER A 183 14.91 -10.65 -25.65
N HIS A 184 16.13 -11.04 -25.26
CA HIS A 184 17.34 -10.21 -25.32
C HIS A 184 17.24 -8.86 -24.58
N ILE A 185 16.17 -8.62 -23.82
CA ILE A 185 16.01 -7.44 -22.98
C ILE A 185 16.72 -7.70 -21.64
N PRO A 186 17.65 -6.82 -21.21
CA PRO A 186 18.28 -6.98 -19.90
C PRO A 186 17.21 -6.92 -18.81
N GLU A 187 17.12 -7.99 -18.01
CA GLU A 187 16.08 -8.13 -16.97
C GLU A 187 16.12 -7.01 -15.92
N GLN A 188 17.29 -6.38 -15.76
CA GLN A 188 17.52 -5.28 -14.83
C GLN A 188 17.33 -3.89 -15.43
N SER A 189 17.06 -3.79 -16.75
CA SER A 189 16.83 -2.53 -17.45
C SER A 189 15.64 -1.77 -16.86
N ALA A 190 15.65 -0.45 -16.99
CA ALA A 190 14.56 0.38 -16.47
C ALA A 190 13.18 0.01 -17.07
N PRO A 191 13.04 -0.27 -18.38
CA PRO A 191 11.76 -0.68 -18.96
C PRO A 191 11.27 -2.03 -18.42
N ALA A 192 12.15 -3.04 -18.33
CA ALA A 192 11.79 -4.35 -17.78
C ALA A 192 11.34 -4.25 -16.31
N ARG A 193 12.02 -3.43 -15.52
CA ARG A 193 11.64 -3.16 -14.13
C ARG A 193 10.29 -2.46 -14.03
N GLY A 194 10.07 -1.43 -14.86
CA GLY A 194 8.80 -0.71 -14.93
C GLY A 194 7.63 -1.65 -15.27
N LEU A 195 7.80 -2.53 -16.26
CA LEU A 195 6.79 -3.52 -16.61
C LEU A 195 6.48 -4.47 -15.45
N LYS A 196 7.52 -4.99 -14.77
CA LYS A 196 7.34 -5.86 -13.60
C LYS A 196 6.62 -5.16 -12.44
N MET A 197 6.93 -3.89 -12.21
CA MET A 197 6.24 -3.06 -11.21
C MET A 197 4.78 -2.87 -11.59
N LEU A 198 4.49 -2.53 -12.84
CA LEU A 198 3.13 -2.38 -13.35
C LEU A 198 2.32 -3.67 -13.20
N VAL A 199 2.87 -4.81 -13.64
CA VAL A 199 2.20 -6.12 -13.50
C VAL A 199 1.95 -6.44 -12.03
N THR A 200 2.93 -6.22 -11.16
CA THR A 200 2.77 -6.46 -9.72
C THR A 200 1.69 -5.57 -9.12
N PHE A 201 1.70 -4.28 -9.47
CA PHE A 201 0.69 -3.32 -9.02
C PHE A 201 -0.71 -3.73 -9.48
N VAL A 202 -0.90 -4.09 -10.74
CA VAL A 202 -2.22 -4.50 -11.28
C VAL A 202 -2.75 -5.74 -10.57
N LEU A 203 -1.92 -6.76 -10.33
CA LEU A 203 -2.32 -7.96 -9.59
C LEU A 203 -2.76 -7.60 -8.16
N VAL A 204 -1.96 -6.80 -7.47
CA VAL A 204 -2.24 -6.38 -6.09
C VAL A 204 -3.49 -5.49 -6.02
N TRP A 205 -3.64 -4.55 -6.95
CA TRP A 205 -4.81 -3.67 -7.08
C TRP A 205 -6.09 -4.45 -7.32
N PHE A 206 -6.05 -5.51 -8.14
CA PHE A 206 -7.20 -6.40 -8.32
C PHE A 206 -7.65 -7.03 -7.00
N GLY A 207 -6.70 -7.40 -6.14
CA GLY A 207 -6.98 -7.80 -4.76
C GLY A 207 -7.67 -6.68 -3.97
N TRP A 208 -7.16 -5.46 -4.01
CA TRP A 208 -7.73 -4.34 -3.25
C TRP A 208 -9.19 -4.04 -3.54
N VAL A 209 -9.68 -4.31 -4.75
CA VAL A 209 -11.12 -4.18 -5.07
C VAL A 209 -11.97 -5.13 -4.20
N PHE A 210 -11.56 -6.39 -4.04
CA PHE A 210 -12.23 -7.33 -3.12
C PHE A 210 -12.12 -6.88 -1.67
N PHE A 211 -10.97 -6.33 -1.29
CA PHE A 211 -10.73 -5.83 0.06
C PHE A 211 -11.60 -4.60 0.39
N ARG A 212 -11.94 -3.76 -0.59
CA ARG A 212 -12.79 -2.56 -0.42
C ARG A 212 -14.29 -2.85 -0.45
N ALA A 213 -14.69 -3.86 -1.21
CA ALA A 213 -16.09 -4.13 -1.43
C ALA A 213 -16.76 -4.67 -0.15
N PRO A 214 -18.01 -4.26 0.16
CA PRO A 214 -18.74 -4.79 1.31
C PRO A 214 -19.03 -6.29 1.22
N THR A 215 -19.15 -6.82 0.00
CA THR A 215 -19.45 -8.23 -0.28
C THR A 215 -18.74 -8.72 -1.53
N LEU A 216 -18.67 -10.05 -1.71
CA LEU A 216 -18.15 -10.64 -2.95
C LEU A 216 -18.93 -10.17 -4.19
N SER A 217 -20.26 -10.13 -4.13
CA SER A 217 -21.09 -9.63 -5.24
C SER A 217 -20.82 -8.15 -5.51
N GLY A 218 -20.58 -7.35 -4.46
CA GLY A 218 -20.20 -5.95 -4.61
C GLY A 218 -18.87 -5.79 -5.35
N ALA A 219 -17.88 -6.62 -5.05
CA ALA A 219 -16.59 -6.60 -5.76
C ALA A 219 -16.76 -6.94 -7.25
N LEU A 220 -17.55 -7.97 -7.55
CA LEU A 220 -17.84 -8.37 -8.94
C LEU A 220 -18.63 -7.28 -9.68
N HIS A 221 -19.57 -6.62 -9.00
CA HIS A 221 -20.30 -5.47 -9.54
C HIS A 221 -19.35 -4.32 -9.89
N LEU A 222 -18.42 -3.95 -9.00
CA LEU A 222 -17.40 -2.93 -9.29
C LEU A 222 -16.60 -3.28 -10.54
N PHE A 223 -16.14 -4.53 -10.69
CA PHE A 223 -15.44 -4.97 -11.89
C PHE A 223 -16.31 -4.93 -13.15
N ALA A 224 -17.60 -5.27 -13.05
CA ALA A 224 -18.53 -5.19 -14.17
C ALA A 224 -18.81 -3.74 -14.60
N ARG A 225 -18.77 -2.78 -13.67
CA ARG A 225 -18.96 -1.35 -13.94
C ARG A 225 -17.75 -0.70 -14.62
N MET A 226 -16.51 -1.11 -14.30
CA MET A 226 -15.30 -0.43 -14.80
C MET A 226 -15.20 -0.31 -16.34
N PRO A 227 -15.52 -1.35 -17.16
CA PRO A 227 -15.44 -1.24 -18.62
C PRO A 227 -16.56 -0.42 -19.25
N ASP A 228 -17.65 -0.14 -18.53
CA ASP A 228 -18.80 0.58 -19.08
C ASP A 228 -18.40 2.00 -19.50
N SER A 229 -18.61 2.31 -20.78
CA SER A 229 -18.32 3.61 -21.37
C SER A 229 -16.87 4.07 -21.15
N PHE A 230 -15.93 3.13 -21.08
CA PHE A 230 -14.53 3.42 -20.81
C PHE A 230 -13.87 4.17 -21.98
N SER A 231 -13.43 5.40 -21.72
CA SER A 231 -12.76 6.26 -22.70
C SER A 231 -11.69 7.12 -22.03
N LEU A 232 -10.47 7.09 -22.55
CA LEU A 232 -9.36 7.91 -22.04
C LEU A 232 -9.22 9.25 -22.77
N THR A 233 -10.25 9.68 -23.50
CA THR A 233 -10.24 11.00 -24.15
C THR A 233 -10.23 12.12 -23.09
N PRO A 234 -9.62 13.28 -23.36
CA PRO A 234 -9.58 14.38 -22.40
C PRO A 234 -10.96 14.80 -21.84
N PRO A 235 -12.05 14.86 -22.65
CA PRO A 235 -13.39 15.12 -22.14
C PRO A 235 -13.92 14.03 -21.20
N ALA A 236 -13.70 12.75 -21.54
CA ALA A 236 -14.14 11.63 -20.70
C ALA A 236 -13.41 11.61 -19.36
N LEU A 237 -12.10 11.86 -19.35
CA LEU A 237 -11.31 11.97 -18.13
C LEU A 237 -11.79 13.13 -17.24
N LYS A 238 -12.04 14.31 -17.85
CA LYS A 238 -12.57 15.47 -17.12
C LYS A 238 -13.93 15.15 -16.49
N ASN A 239 -14.81 14.50 -17.24
CA ASN A 239 -16.14 14.11 -16.74
C ASN A 239 -16.05 13.08 -15.62
N ALA A 240 -15.20 12.05 -15.75
CA ALA A 240 -15.01 11.05 -14.71
C ALA A 240 -14.50 11.67 -13.40
N LEU A 241 -13.49 12.54 -13.48
CA LEU A 241 -12.97 13.26 -12.32
C LEU A 241 -14.03 14.17 -11.68
N ALA A 242 -14.82 14.87 -12.49
CA ALA A 242 -15.91 15.71 -12.00
C ALA A 242 -17.00 14.89 -11.28
N MET A 243 -17.36 13.70 -11.79
CA MET A 243 -18.31 12.79 -11.14
C MET A 243 -17.81 12.25 -9.80
N LEU A 244 -16.49 12.11 -9.63
CA LEU A 244 -15.89 11.79 -8.33
C LEU A 244 -15.88 12.99 -7.36
N GLY A 245 -16.22 14.19 -7.83
CA GLY A 245 -16.22 15.43 -7.03
C GLY A 245 -14.92 16.22 -7.10
N PHE A 246 -14.00 15.91 -8.03
CA PHE A 246 -12.79 16.72 -8.21
C PHE A 246 -13.09 18.07 -8.85
N ASN A 247 -12.59 19.13 -8.23
CA ASN A 247 -12.38 20.43 -8.88
C ASN A 247 -10.88 20.66 -9.14
N SER A 248 -10.55 21.71 -9.92
CA SER A 248 -9.18 22.02 -10.32
C SER A 248 -8.23 22.19 -9.12
N GLY A 249 -8.69 22.85 -8.06
CA GLY A 249 -7.90 23.06 -6.85
C GLY A 249 -7.62 21.74 -6.12
N MET A 250 -8.63 20.89 -5.99
CA MET A 250 -8.50 19.57 -5.37
C MET A 250 -7.55 18.65 -6.15
N LEU A 251 -7.60 18.67 -7.48
CA LEU A 251 -6.66 17.91 -8.32
C LEU A 251 -5.22 18.34 -8.08
N VAL A 252 -4.95 19.65 -7.96
CA VAL A 252 -3.61 20.15 -7.66
C VAL A 252 -3.16 19.69 -6.26
N ARG A 253 -4.03 19.76 -5.25
CA ARG A 253 -3.72 19.34 -3.88
C ARG A 253 -3.41 17.85 -3.79
N VAL A 254 -4.30 17.00 -4.30
CA VAL A 254 -4.13 15.54 -4.32
C VAL A 254 -2.93 15.16 -5.19
N GLY A 255 -2.77 15.79 -6.34
CA GLY A 255 -1.64 15.58 -7.23
C GLY A 255 -0.30 15.87 -6.55
N PHE A 256 -0.20 17.02 -5.85
CA PHE A 256 0.98 17.37 -5.06
C PHE A 256 1.25 16.37 -3.94
N ALA A 257 0.23 16.00 -3.16
CA ALA A 257 0.35 15.05 -2.06
C ALA A 257 0.84 13.68 -2.54
N CYS A 258 0.22 13.13 -3.58
CA CYS A 258 0.62 11.86 -4.18
C CYS A 258 2.01 11.92 -4.83
N ALA A 259 2.38 13.05 -5.46
CA ALA A 259 3.70 13.22 -6.04
C ALA A 259 4.80 13.27 -4.97
N LEU A 260 4.56 13.98 -3.86
CA LEU A 260 5.49 14.04 -2.73
C LEU A 260 5.62 12.66 -2.06
N LEU A 261 4.51 11.95 -1.85
CA LEU A 261 4.50 10.57 -1.37
C LEU A 261 5.38 9.68 -2.25
N CYS A 262 5.11 9.67 -3.56
CA CYS A 262 5.83 8.85 -4.53
C CYS A 262 7.32 9.20 -4.60
N ALA A 263 7.68 10.49 -4.54
CA ALA A 263 9.07 10.93 -4.59
C ALA A 263 9.87 10.48 -3.35
N VAL A 264 9.30 10.63 -2.15
CA VAL A 264 9.92 10.20 -0.90
C VAL A 264 10.02 8.67 -0.86
N ASP A 265 8.95 7.95 -1.19
CA ASP A 265 8.95 6.49 -1.25
C ASP A 265 10.00 5.98 -2.24
N PHE A 266 10.06 6.56 -3.44
CA PHE A 266 11.07 6.19 -4.41
C PHE A 266 12.48 6.41 -3.83
N ALA A 267 12.73 7.57 -3.22
CA ALA A 267 14.04 7.89 -2.65
C ALA A 267 14.40 6.97 -1.47
N ALA A 268 13.42 6.57 -0.66
CA ALA A 268 13.57 5.74 0.54
C ALA A 268 13.41 4.23 0.30
N ARG A 269 13.04 3.80 -0.91
CA ARG A 269 12.60 2.42 -1.24
C ARG A 269 13.54 1.28 -0.84
N ARG A 270 14.82 1.57 -0.61
CA ARG A 270 15.84 0.57 -0.24
C ARG A 270 16.06 0.48 1.27
N THR A 271 15.91 1.59 2.00
CA THR A 271 16.32 1.72 3.41
C THR A 271 15.17 2.00 4.36
N GLY A 272 13.99 2.41 3.86
CA GLY A 272 12.92 2.97 4.69
C GLY A 272 13.12 4.46 4.96
N PHE A 273 12.04 5.15 5.36
CA PHE A 273 12.01 6.61 5.53
C PHE A 273 13.04 7.09 6.57
N SER A 274 13.02 6.52 7.77
CA SER A 274 13.86 6.95 8.90
C SER A 274 15.36 6.85 8.57
N ALA A 275 15.80 5.70 8.05
CA ALA A 275 17.19 5.49 7.66
C ALA A 275 17.61 6.34 6.46
N TRP A 276 16.70 6.52 5.49
CA TRP A 276 16.94 7.39 4.33
C TRP A 276 17.16 8.84 4.76
N LEU A 277 16.29 9.37 5.61
CA LEU A 277 16.35 10.76 6.07
C LEU A 277 17.56 11.01 6.97
N ALA A 278 17.88 10.05 7.85
CA ALA A 278 19.05 10.12 8.72
C ALA A 278 20.36 10.26 7.93
N GLY A 279 20.44 9.65 6.74
CA GLY A 279 21.58 9.77 5.82
C GLY A 279 21.66 11.09 5.05
N ARG A 280 20.73 12.04 5.23
CA ARG A 280 20.73 13.35 4.55
C ARG A 280 21.32 14.45 5.41
N ARG A 281 21.78 15.52 4.76
CA ARG A 281 22.29 16.73 5.43
C ARG A 281 21.20 17.34 6.33
N LYS A 282 21.60 17.95 7.46
CA LYS A 282 20.65 18.49 8.46
C LYS A 282 19.71 19.56 7.90
N TRP A 283 20.21 20.44 7.01
CA TRP A 283 19.36 21.43 6.36
C TRP A 283 18.25 20.79 5.51
N PHE A 284 18.53 19.66 4.85
CA PHE A 284 17.55 18.94 4.05
C PHE A 284 16.50 18.28 4.95
N GLN A 285 16.93 17.68 6.07
CA GLN A 285 16.01 17.12 7.05
C GLN A 285 15.04 18.19 7.58
N ALA A 286 15.57 19.37 7.94
CA ALA A 286 14.76 20.49 8.41
C ALA A 286 13.82 21.01 7.33
N ALA A 287 14.31 21.24 6.10
CA ALA A 287 13.49 21.70 4.98
C ALA A 287 12.33 20.74 4.68
N LEU A 288 12.59 19.42 4.67
CA LEU A 288 11.54 18.43 4.50
C LEU A 288 10.51 18.50 5.64
N CYS A 289 10.96 18.62 6.90
CA CYS A 289 10.04 18.77 8.02
C CYS A 289 9.16 20.02 7.88
N TYR A 290 9.72 21.16 7.47
CA TYR A 290 8.93 22.37 7.22
C TYR A 290 7.90 22.16 6.11
N VAL A 291 8.29 21.53 4.99
CA VAL A 291 7.36 21.21 3.90
C VAL A 291 6.23 20.31 4.40
N LEU A 292 6.52 19.28 5.20
CA LEU A 292 5.51 18.39 5.76
C LEU A 292 4.56 19.11 6.73
N VAL A 293 5.09 19.96 7.61
CA VAL A 293 4.25 20.77 8.53
C VAL A 293 3.33 21.69 7.74
N LEU A 294 3.86 22.42 6.74
CA LEU A 294 3.04 23.30 5.90
C LEU A 294 1.99 22.50 5.12
N ALA A 295 2.37 21.34 4.56
CA ALA A 295 1.42 20.46 3.89
C ALA A 295 0.28 20.02 4.83
N ILE A 296 0.59 19.63 6.06
CA ILE A 296 -0.43 19.26 7.05
C ILE A 296 -1.33 20.45 7.39
N LEU A 297 -0.76 21.61 7.69
CA LEU A 297 -1.54 22.79 8.10
C LEU A 297 -2.47 23.33 7.00
N PHE A 298 -2.05 23.27 5.73
CA PHE A 298 -2.78 23.87 4.62
C PHE A 298 -3.56 22.88 3.76
N LEU A 299 -3.21 21.59 3.78
CA LEU A 299 -3.82 20.58 2.92
C LEU A 299 -4.60 19.51 3.68
N ALA A 300 -4.44 19.35 4.99
CA ALA A 300 -5.29 18.44 5.74
C ALA A 300 -6.76 18.93 5.71
N PRO A 301 -7.74 18.04 5.54
CA PRO A 301 -9.14 18.42 5.54
C PRO A 301 -9.54 18.95 6.93
N ILE A 302 -10.29 20.06 6.96
CA ILE A 302 -10.85 20.64 8.18
C ILE A 302 -12.20 19.96 8.45
N GLY A 303 -12.27 19.06 9.43
CA GLY A 303 -13.48 18.32 9.77
C GLY A 303 -13.21 16.99 10.47
N ALA A 304 -14.24 16.15 10.63
CA ALA A 304 -14.05 14.82 11.18
C ALA A 304 -13.21 13.95 10.23
N SER A 305 -12.05 13.49 10.68
CA SER A 305 -11.26 12.51 9.94
C SER A 305 -12.03 11.19 9.83
N PRO A 306 -12.01 10.53 8.65
CA PRO A 306 -12.56 9.19 8.51
C PRO A 306 -11.89 8.24 9.53
N THR A 307 -12.68 7.32 10.09
CA THR A 307 -12.13 6.21 10.87
C THR A 307 -11.06 5.50 10.02
N PRO A 308 -9.88 5.16 10.59
CA PRO A 308 -8.86 4.44 9.83
C PRO A 308 -9.46 3.18 9.20
N ILE A 309 -9.08 2.88 7.96
CA ILE A 309 -9.67 1.80 7.15
C ILE A 309 -9.56 0.47 7.89
N TYR A 310 -8.47 0.28 8.64
CA TYR A 310 -8.25 -0.90 9.48
C TYR A 310 -9.37 -1.18 10.49
N PHE A 311 -10.12 -0.17 10.95
CA PHE A 311 -11.21 -0.31 11.92
C PHE A 311 -12.60 -0.41 11.28
N GLN A 312 -12.69 -0.54 9.96
CA GLN A 312 -13.96 -0.58 9.23
C GLN A 312 -14.43 -2.01 8.89
N PHE A 313 -13.69 -3.04 9.31
CA PHE A 313 -13.95 -4.45 9.00
C PHE A 313 -14.34 -5.25 10.26
#